data_AF-A0A8D8VTT3-F1
#
_entry.id   AF-A0A8D8VTT3-F1
#
_cell.length_a   1.000
_cell.length_b   1.000
_cell.length_c   1.000
_cell.angle_alpha   90.00
_cell.angle_beta   90.00
_cell.angle_gamma   90.00
#
_symmetry.space_group_name_H-M   'P 1'
#
loop_
_entity.id
_entity.type
_entity.pdbx_description
1 polymer ?
#
loop_
_entity_poly.entity_id
_entity_poly.type
_entity_poly.pdbx_seq_one_letter_code
_entity_poly.pdbx_strand_id
1 'polypeptide(L)'
;MNPLEINRNLRSCDLKIQTYNIFQITYTIYQQAIFFFFFFFPPPPPPPPLPPPPPPPLPPPPPPPLSPPPPPPPFPPPPPPPPPPPPPPPSSPPPPSPPPPPPPSFFFFFFFSPPPPPFFFFFFFYPPKNFFF
;
A
#
# COMPACT_ATOMS: atom_id res chain seq x y z
N MET A 1 -68.40 -12.43 -3.24
CA MET A 1 -67.29 -11.82 -2.47
C MET A 1 -67.34 -12.40 -1.06
N ASN A 2 -66.28 -13.06 -0.59
CA ASN A 2 -66.33 -13.82 0.66
C ASN A 2 -66.12 -12.89 1.88
N PRO A 3 -67.01 -12.87 2.88
CA PRO A 3 -66.89 -11.99 4.05
C PRO A 3 -65.60 -12.21 4.86
N LEU A 4 -64.99 -13.40 4.79
CA LEU A 4 -63.70 -13.69 5.44
C LEU A 4 -62.53 -12.95 4.78
N GLU A 5 -62.60 -12.73 3.47
CA GLU A 5 -61.55 -12.06 2.71
C GLU A 5 -61.53 -10.55 3.02
N ILE A 6 -62.71 -9.95 3.19
CA ILE A 6 -62.87 -8.55 3.60
C ILE A 6 -62.27 -8.30 4.99
N ASN A 7 -62.52 -9.19 5.97
CA ASN A 7 -61.98 -9.04 7.33
C ASN A 7 -60.44 -9.14 7.34
N ARG A 8 -59.87 -10.05 6.52
CA ARG A 8 -58.41 -10.22 6.41
C ARG A 8 -57.73 -8.99 5.80
N ASN A 9 -58.34 -8.38 4.78
CA ASN A 9 -57.81 -7.18 4.14
C ASN A 9 -57.87 -5.95 5.05
N LEU A 10 -58.96 -5.80 5.83
CA LEU A 10 -59.07 -4.71 6.81
C LEU A 10 -58.01 -4.81 7.91
N ARG A 11 -57.77 -6.00 8.48
CA ARG A 11 -56.71 -6.22 9.47
C ARG A 11 -55.30 -5.99 8.91
N SER A 12 -55.06 -6.38 7.65
CA SER A 12 -53.79 -6.14 6.97
C SER A 12 -53.53 -4.65 6.74
N CYS A 13 -54.58 -3.87 6.45
CA CYS A 13 -54.47 -2.42 6.28
C CYS A 13 -54.16 -1.72 7.61
N ASP A 14 -54.85 -2.10 8.69
CA ASP A 14 -54.63 -1.55 10.04
C ASP A 14 -53.19 -1.79 10.53
N LEU A 15 -52.69 -3.02 10.36
CA LEU A 15 -51.32 -3.39 10.74
C LEU A 15 -50.26 -2.57 9.97
N LYS A 16 -50.48 -2.30 8.68
CA LYS A 16 -49.56 -1.51 7.86
C LYS A 16 -49.53 -0.05 8.30
N ILE A 17 -50.69 0.54 8.59
CA ILE A 17 -50.80 1.92 9.09
C ILE A 17 -50.13 2.03 10.46
N GLN A 18 -50.37 1.07 11.35
CA GLN A 18 -49.75 1.04 12.67
C GLN A 18 -48.22 0.92 12.58
N THR A 19 -47.71 0.03 11.71
CA THR A 19 -46.26 -0.15 11.49
C THR A 19 -45.62 1.12 10.94
N TYR A 20 -46.28 1.78 9.97
CA TYR A 20 -45.79 3.04 9.41
C TYR A 20 -45.73 4.15 10.47
N ASN A 21 -46.77 4.28 11.30
CA ASN A 21 -46.80 5.28 12.37
C ASN A 21 -45.70 5.01 13.42
N ILE A 22 -45.50 3.75 13.82
CA ILE A 22 -44.42 3.38 14.75
C ILE A 22 -43.06 3.71 14.15
N PHE A 23 -42.84 3.39 12.87
CA PHE A 23 -41.60 3.71 12.18
C PHE A 23 -41.35 5.22 12.15
N GLN A 24 -42.35 6.03 11.81
CA GLN A 24 -42.23 7.49 11.79
C GLN A 24 -41.92 8.06 13.17
N ILE A 25 -42.64 7.64 14.21
CA ILE A 25 -42.39 8.09 15.59
C ILE A 25 -40.96 7.73 16.02
N THR A 26 -40.53 6.50 15.75
CA THR A 26 -39.19 6.03 16.10
C THR A 26 -38.11 6.83 15.38
N TYR A 27 -38.32 7.08 14.09
CA TYR A 27 -37.42 7.90 13.28
C TYR A 27 -37.33 9.33 13.81
N THR A 28 -38.46 9.96 14.16
CA THR A 28 -38.47 11.30 14.76
C THR A 28 -37.74 11.35 16.09
N ILE A 29 -37.98 10.39 16.99
CA ILE A 29 -37.27 10.31 18.28
C ILE A 29 -35.77 10.15 18.07
N TYR A 30 -35.37 9.30 17.11
CA TYR A 30 -33.97 9.08 16.77
C TYR A 30 -33.30 10.35 16.24
N GLN A 31 -33.95 11.08 15.32
CA GLN A 31 -33.42 12.33 14.80
C GLN A 31 -33.29 13.41 15.89
N GLN A 32 -34.27 13.50 16.80
CA GLN A 32 -34.20 14.43 17.92
C GLN A 32 -33.09 14.08 18.91
N ALA A 33 -32.88 12.79 19.19
CA ALA A 33 -31.79 12.34 20.05
C ALA A 33 -30.43 12.67 19.45
N ILE A 34 -30.26 12.45 18.14
CA ILE A 34 -29.04 12.83 17.41
C ILE A 34 -28.83 14.35 17.49
N PHE A 35 -29.85 15.14 17.17
CA PHE A 35 -29.75 16.58 17.21
C PHE A 35 -29.38 17.09 18.60
N PHE A 36 -30.05 16.58 19.64
CA PHE A 36 -29.75 16.90 21.03
C PHE A 36 -28.30 16.53 21.38
N PHE A 37 -27.84 15.35 20.97
CA PHE A 37 -26.47 14.92 21.23
C PHE A 37 -25.45 15.88 20.61
N PHE A 38 -25.59 16.23 19.33
CA PHE A 38 -24.67 17.15 18.66
C PHE A 38 -24.74 18.59 19.18
N PHE A 39 -25.92 19.03 19.64
CA PHE A 39 -26.10 20.38 20.14
C PHE A 39 -25.56 20.57 21.55
N PHE A 40 -25.79 19.60 22.45
CA PHE A 40 -25.36 19.68 23.84
C PHE A 40 -23.96 19.13 24.10
N PHE A 41 -23.46 18.27 23.20
CA PHE A 41 -22.10 17.74 23.26
C PHE A 41 -21.35 18.15 21.99
N PRO A 42 -21.04 19.46 21.82
CA PRO A 42 -20.21 19.89 20.72
C PRO A 42 -18.87 19.14 20.77
N PRO A 43 -18.24 18.89 19.59
CA PRO A 43 -16.92 18.31 19.58
C PRO A 43 -15.97 19.19 20.42
N PRO A 44 -14.98 18.58 21.09
CA PRO A 44 -13.98 19.36 21.81
C PRO A 44 -13.31 20.35 20.86
N PRO A 45 -12.91 21.54 21.33
CA PRO A 45 -12.15 22.46 20.51
C PRO A 45 -10.90 21.75 19.98
N PRO A 46 -10.43 22.10 18.77
CA PRO A 46 -9.16 21.58 18.28
C PRO A 46 -8.05 21.91 19.30
N PRO A 47 -7.05 21.03 19.45
CA PRO A 47 -5.90 21.34 20.28
C PRO A 47 -5.23 22.63 19.78
N PRO A 48 -4.61 23.42 20.67
CA PRO A 48 -3.86 24.58 20.23
C PRO A 48 -2.74 24.16 19.27
N PRO A 49 -2.34 25.03 18.33
CA PRO A 49 -1.18 24.77 17.49
C PRO A 49 0.05 24.47 18.36
N LEU A 50 0.83 23.46 17.96
CA LEU A 50 2.10 23.20 18.60
C LEU A 50 3.06 24.38 18.35
N PRO A 51 3.92 24.75 19.32
CA PRO A 51 4.96 25.72 19.07
C PRO A 51 5.87 25.22 17.92
N PRO A 52 6.46 26.13 17.12
CA PRO A 52 7.43 25.73 16.12
C PRO A 52 8.59 24.98 16.79
N PRO A 53 9.18 23.97 16.11
CA PRO A 53 10.37 23.31 16.62
C PRO A 53 11.50 24.34 16.81
N PRO A 54 12.38 24.15 17.81
CA PRO A 54 13.55 24.99 17.95
C PRO A 54 14.43 24.90 16.69
N PRO A 55 15.17 25.97 16.35
CA PRO A 55 16.11 25.91 15.24
C PRO A 55 17.16 24.82 15.49
N PRO A 56 17.66 24.16 14.43
CA PRO A 56 18.74 23.18 14.58
C PRO A 56 19.99 23.85 15.17
N PRO A 57 20.82 23.10 15.91
CA PRO A 57 22.10 23.62 16.39
C PRO A 57 22.97 24.06 15.20
N LEU A 58 23.71 25.15 15.38
CA LEU A 58 24.68 25.60 14.39
C LEU A 58 25.77 24.52 14.21
N PRO A 59 26.24 24.29 12.97
CA PRO A 59 27.35 23.37 12.74
C PRO A 59 28.60 23.84 13.48
N PRO A 60 29.47 22.92 13.93
CA PRO A 60 30.76 23.29 14.51
C PRO A 60 31.59 24.08 13.49
N PRO A 61 32.46 25.01 13.94
CA PRO A 61 33.37 25.69 13.04
C PRO A 61 34.29 24.68 12.33
N PRO A 62 34.71 24.95 11.09
CA PRO A 62 35.63 24.07 10.38
C PRO A 62 36.95 23.96 11.16
N PRO A 63 37.60 22.78 11.14
CA PRO A 63 38.92 22.64 11.71
C PRO A 63 39.92 23.58 11.00
N PRO A 64 40.96 24.06 11.72
CA PRO A 64 42.01 24.84 11.09
C PRO A 64 42.66 24.04 9.95
N PRO A 65 43.13 24.72 8.88
CA PRO A 65 43.83 24.06 7.78
C PRO A 65 45.04 23.30 8.33
N LEU A 66 45.16 22.03 7.94
CA LEU A 66 46.32 21.22 8.26
C LEU A 66 47.56 21.80 7.55
N SER A 67 48.69 21.76 8.25
CA SER A 67 49.99 22.06 7.63
C SER A 67 50.18 21.20 6.38
N PRO A 68 50.76 21.75 5.30
CA PRO A 68 51.01 20.97 4.09
C PRO A 68 51.89 19.75 4.44
N PRO A 69 51.62 18.57 3.85
CA PRO A 69 52.47 17.42 4.06
C PRO A 69 53.89 17.71 3.58
N PRO A 70 54.92 17.09 4.19
CA PRO A 70 56.28 17.18 3.67
C PRO A 70 56.32 16.69 2.22
N PRO A 71 57.24 17.22 1.39
CA PRO A 71 57.39 16.75 0.03
C PRO A 71 57.70 15.24 0.02
N PRO A 72 57.13 14.48 -0.93
CA PRO A 72 57.40 13.06 -1.03
C PRO A 72 58.90 12.84 -1.30
N PRO A 73 59.48 11.74 -0.80
CA PRO A 73 60.83 11.34 -1.18
C PRO A 73 60.90 11.10 -2.70
N PRO A 74 62.07 11.28 -3.34
CA PRO A 74 62.24 10.99 -4.75
C PRO A 74 61.89 9.53 -5.06
N PHE A 75 61.26 9.29 -6.21
CA PHE A 75 60.92 7.95 -6.64
C PHE A 75 62.18 7.09 -6.86
N PRO A 76 62.17 5.81 -6.47
CA PRO A 76 63.22 4.89 -6.85
C PRO A 76 63.26 4.72 -8.37
N PRO A 77 64.42 4.37 -8.96
CA PRO A 77 64.51 4.08 -10.39
C PRO A 77 63.58 2.92 -10.76
N PRO A 78 63.01 2.92 -11.98
CA PRO A 78 62.14 1.83 -12.43
C PRO A 78 62.93 0.50 -12.50
N PRO A 79 62.29 -0.64 -12.18
CA PRO A 79 62.90 -1.94 -12.40
C PRO A 79 63.14 -2.19 -13.89
N PRO A 80 64.12 -3.03 -14.26
CA PRO A 80 64.31 -3.44 -15.65
C PRO A 80 63.05 -4.15 -16.19
N PRO A 81 62.78 -4.06 -17.50
CA PRO A 81 61.64 -4.73 -18.11
C PRO A 81 61.77 -6.26 -17.93
N PRO A 82 60.64 -6.97 -17.68
CA PRO A 82 60.66 -8.43 -17.64
C PRO A 82 61.02 -9.02 -19.01
N PRO A 83 61.60 -10.22 -19.05
CA PRO A 83 61.80 -10.93 -20.31
C PRO A 83 60.44 -11.20 -20.99
N PRO A 84 60.41 -11.27 -22.34
CA PRO A 84 59.19 -11.58 -23.07
C PRO A 84 58.65 -12.97 -22.66
N PRO A 85 57.32 -13.15 -22.57
CA PRO A 85 56.74 -14.44 -22.26
C PRO A 85 57.00 -15.46 -23.37
N PRO A 86 57.07 -16.76 -23.04
CA PRO A 86 57.12 -17.81 -24.05
C PRO A 86 55.83 -17.78 -24.91
N PRO A 87 55.89 -18.24 -26.17
CA PRO A 87 54.72 -18.33 -27.04
C PRO A 87 53.66 -19.27 -26.42
N PRO A 88 52.36 -18.97 -26.61
CA PRO A 88 51.29 -19.80 -26.09
C PRO A 88 51.29 -21.18 -26.77
N PRO A 89 50.89 -22.25 -26.06
CA PRO A 89 50.66 -23.54 -26.69
C PRO A 89 49.49 -23.45 -27.69
N PRO A 90 49.45 -24.31 -28.73
CA PRO A 90 48.34 -24.36 -29.67
C PRO A 90 47.01 -24.68 -28.95
N SER A 91 45.95 -24.00 -29.37
CA SER A 91 44.61 -24.16 -28.79
C SER A 91 44.06 -25.56 -29.04
N SER A 92 43.48 -26.17 -28.00
CA SER A 92 42.75 -27.43 -28.12
C SER A 92 41.47 -27.26 -28.96
N PRO A 93 41.03 -28.28 -29.70
CA PRO A 93 39.79 -28.21 -30.45
C PRO A 93 38.57 -28.01 -29.53
N PRO A 94 37.50 -27.34 -30.00
CA PRO A 94 36.30 -27.12 -29.21
C PRO A 94 35.61 -28.46 -28.88
N PRO A 95 34.98 -28.58 -27.69
CA PRO A 95 34.20 -29.77 -27.36
C PRO A 95 32.97 -29.88 -28.29
N PRO A 96 32.46 -31.10 -28.53
CA PRO A 96 31.24 -31.30 -29.29
C PRO A 96 30.04 -30.64 -28.59
N SER A 97 29.12 -30.10 -29.39
CA SER A 97 27.90 -29.45 -28.89
C SER A 97 27.00 -30.46 -28.17
N PRO A 98 26.34 -30.08 -27.06
CA PRO A 98 25.37 -30.93 -26.39
C PRO A 98 24.12 -31.15 -27.26
N PRO A 99 23.37 -32.25 -27.04
CA PRO A 99 22.12 -32.51 -27.75
C PRO A 99 21.02 -31.50 -27.36
N PRO A 100 20.04 -31.26 -28.25
CA PRO A 100 18.93 -30.35 -27.97
C PRO A 100 18.00 -30.90 -26.85
N PRO A 101 17.38 -30.02 -26.05
CA PRO A 101 16.44 -30.42 -25.01
C PRO A 101 15.12 -30.96 -25.60
N PRO A 102 14.37 -31.81 -24.87
CA PRO A 102 13.06 -32.28 -25.27
C PRO A 102 12.01 -31.15 -25.24
N PRO A 103 10.94 -31.24 -26.06
CA PRO A 103 9.88 -30.23 -26.09
C PRO A 103 9.05 -30.23 -24.78
N PRO A 104 8.54 -29.06 -24.33
CA PRO A 104 7.77 -28.95 -23.10
C PRO A 104 6.37 -29.58 -23.23
N SER A 105 6.02 -30.46 -22.29
CA SER A 105 4.70 -31.09 -22.18
C SER A 105 3.66 -30.09 -21.66
N PHE A 106 2.97 -29.40 -22.56
CA PHE A 106 1.87 -28.48 -22.28
C PHE A 106 0.52 -29.24 -22.23
N PHE A 107 0.20 -29.94 -21.14
CA PHE A 107 -1.18 -30.44 -20.94
C PHE A 107 -1.51 -30.57 -19.43
N PHE A 108 -2.73 -30.13 -19.07
CA PHE A 108 -3.47 -30.33 -17.79
C PHE A 108 -3.41 -29.26 -16.68
N PHE A 109 -4.02 -28.07 -16.85
CA PHE A 109 -4.45 -27.24 -15.70
C PHE A 109 -5.76 -26.43 -15.88
N PHE A 110 -6.68 -26.79 -16.77
CA PHE A 110 -7.87 -25.95 -17.05
C PHE A 110 -9.25 -26.43 -16.56
N PHE A 111 -9.36 -27.46 -15.70
CA PHE A 111 -10.69 -28.03 -15.37
C PHE A 111 -11.18 -27.97 -13.92
N PHE A 112 -10.49 -27.32 -12.97
CA PHE A 112 -11.00 -27.26 -11.58
C PHE A 112 -10.81 -25.91 -10.90
N SER A 113 -11.59 -24.90 -11.26
CA SER A 113 -11.89 -23.80 -10.34
C SER A 113 -13.38 -23.44 -10.40
N PRO A 114 -14.12 -23.56 -9.29
CA PRO A 114 -15.49 -23.05 -9.21
C PRO A 114 -15.49 -21.50 -9.23
N PRO A 115 -16.59 -20.87 -9.64
CA PRO A 115 -16.69 -19.41 -9.68
C PRO A 115 -16.68 -18.82 -8.24
N PRO A 116 -16.01 -17.67 -8.02
CA PRO A 116 -16.00 -17.01 -6.71
C PRO A 116 -17.38 -16.38 -6.38
N PRO A 117 -17.76 -16.32 -5.08
CA PRO A 117 -19.03 -15.72 -4.64
C PRO A 117 -19.05 -14.17 -4.76
N PRO A 118 -20.23 -13.54 -4.86
CA PRO A 118 -20.39 -12.15 -5.30
C PRO A 118 -20.12 -11.06 -4.25
N PHE A 119 -19.48 -11.35 -3.11
CA PHE A 119 -19.38 -10.39 -1.99
C PHE A 119 -18.01 -9.73 -1.77
N PHE A 120 -17.11 -9.75 -2.75
CA PHE A 120 -15.74 -9.20 -2.61
C PHE A 120 -15.51 -7.83 -3.31
N PHE A 121 -16.50 -6.94 -3.33
CA PHE A 121 -16.39 -5.63 -4.01
C PHE A 121 -16.48 -4.38 -3.10
N PHE A 122 -16.04 -4.43 -1.83
CA PHE A 122 -16.10 -3.24 -0.96
C PHE A 122 -14.83 -2.87 -0.18
N PHE A 123 -13.62 -3.18 -0.67
CA PHE A 123 -12.38 -2.67 -0.03
C PHE A 123 -11.32 -2.06 -0.98
N PHE A 124 -11.68 -1.64 -2.20
CA PHE A 124 -10.73 -0.99 -3.14
C PHE A 124 -10.97 0.50 -3.41
N PHE A 125 -11.67 1.22 -2.54
CA PHE A 125 -11.74 2.69 -2.60
C PHE A 125 -11.01 3.35 -1.42
N TYR A 126 -9.70 3.14 -1.37
CA TYR A 126 -8.77 4.09 -0.75
C TYR A 126 -7.65 4.37 -1.76
N PRO A 127 -7.61 5.55 -2.40
CA PRO A 127 -6.41 5.96 -3.11
C PRO A 127 -5.33 6.33 -2.08
N PRO A 128 -4.09 5.82 -2.19
CA PRO A 128 -2.98 6.39 -1.45
C PRO A 128 -2.75 7.81 -1.97
N LYS A 129 -2.91 8.80 -1.09
CA LYS A 129 -2.41 10.15 -1.35
C LYS A 129 -0.89 10.07 -1.46
N ASN A 130 -0.41 10.06 -2.69
CA ASN A 130 0.97 10.39 -3.02
C ASN A 130 1.27 11.80 -2.50
N PHE A 131 2.11 11.91 -1.48
CA PHE A 131 2.85 13.13 -1.16
C PHE A 131 4.30 12.90 -1.53
N PHE A 132 4.66 13.30 -2.75
CA PHE A 132 5.99 13.78 -3.09
C PHE A 132 5.82 15.24 -3.53
N PHE A 133 6.28 16.16 -2.71
CA PHE A 133 7.18 17.29 -3.00
C PHE A 133 7.25 18.18 -1.77
#